data_AF-A0A8S3FLG6-F1
#
_entry.id   AF-A0A8S3FLG6-F1
#
_cell.length_a   1.000
_cell.length_b   1.000
_cell.length_c   1.000
_cell.angle_alpha   90.00
_cell.angle_beta   90.00
_cell.angle_gamma   90.00
#
_symmetry.space_group_name_H-M   'P 1'
#
loop_
_entity.id
_entity.type
_entity.pdbx_description
1 polymer ?
#
loop_
_entity_poly.entity_id
_entity_poly.type
_entity_poly.pdbx_seq_one_letter_code
_entity_poly.pdbx_strand_id
1 'polypeptide(L)'
;MSEAVSNEQNLNQLPPSYMYSMIFKDIILEIDHDDNKSMNTLVNFCRQQNIPEIQINSLPCTYHQKSPVWWYSKSMFLHGMLNRALRMLNMERLHQEQSSNFQQAFTVYRGQELSQQDFQNLCDSKGGLLSFNNFLSTSKEKVVAMNFVQDSPHESTDNVSVIFIMTIDPSKISTSNTPFAMIDEHSAIPSEQEILFTMHTVFRVVEMKQTAKNNRLWEVQLTITDDNDPQLSTLTNRIKEEVRGTTGWHRMGQLMLKVGHFDQAEELYQELLKNASTDSDRAFIYHMLGMLKNDQGKISRSS
;
A
#
# COMPACT_ATOMS: atom_id res chain seq x y z
N MET A 1 -45.18 -4.44 5.17
CA MET A 1 -44.25 -5.56 4.87
C MET A 1 -43.66 -5.28 3.50
N SER A 2 -42.41 -4.92 3.29
CA SER A 2 -41.24 -4.68 4.12
C SER A 2 -40.33 -3.84 3.23
N GLU A 3 -40.16 -2.56 3.54
CA GLU A 3 -39.17 -1.70 2.88
C GLU A 3 -37.79 -2.12 3.36
N ALA A 4 -37.07 -2.84 2.50
CA ALA A 4 -35.64 -3.07 2.69
C ALA A 4 -34.92 -1.76 2.37
N VAL A 5 -34.60 -1.00 3.43
CA VAL A 5 -33.72 0.16 3.37
C VAL A 5 -32.37 -0.30 2.81
N SER A 6 -32.05 0.15 1.60
CA SER A 6 -30.74 0.03 0.97
C SER A 6 -29.72 0.81 1.78
N ASN A 7 -29.09 0.13 2.73
CA ASN A 7 -27.97 0.67 3.48
C ASN A 7 -26.70 0.43 2.66
N GLU A 8 -26.57 1.11 1.51
CA GLU A 8 -25.27 1.31 0.87
C GLU A 8 -24.48 2.27 1.75
N GLN A 9 -23.94 1.72 2.85
CA GLN A 9 -22.95 2.44 3.64
C GLN A 9 -21.82 2.82 2.71
N ASN A 10 -21.47 4.11 2.73
CA ASN A 10 -20.48 4.76 1.91
C ASN A 10 -19.08 4.16 2.20
N LEU A 11 -18.80 2.98 1.64
CA LEU A 11 -17.59 2.17 1.86
C LEU A 11 -16.33 2.78 1.19
N ASN A 12 -16.46 3.94 0.55
CA ASN A 12 -15.44 4.61 -0.27
C ASN A 12 -14.54 5.58 0.52
N GLN A 13 -14.29 5.36 1.80
CA GLN A 13 -13.47 6.30 2.59
C GLN A 13 -11.98 5.99 2.60
N LEU A 14 -11.55 4.80 2.14
CA LEU A 14 -10.13 4.50 1.92
C LEU A 14 -9.71 4.84 0.49
N PRO A 15 -8.51 5.42 0.30
CA PRO A 15 -7.92 5.57 -1.03
C PRO A 15 -7.92 4.21 -1.76
N PRO A 16 -8.49 4.11 -2.97
CA PRO A 16 -8.52 2.85 -3.74
C PRO A 16 -7.13 2.19 -3.89
N SER A 17 -6.06 3.01 -3.88
CA SER A 17 -4.66 2.57 -3.95
C SER A 17 -4.28 1.56 -2.86
N TYR A 18 -4.77 1.72 -1.62
CA TYR A 18 -4.48 0.78 -0.53
C TYR A 18 -5.04 -0.61 -0.84
N MET A 19 -6.31 -0.65 -1.25
CA MET A 19 -7.01 -1.90 -1.54
C MET A 19 -6.35 -2.66 -2.68
N TYR A 20 -5.95 -1.95 -3.73
CA TYR A 20 -5.29 -2.57 -4.88
C TYR A 20 -3.93 -3.15 -4.53
N SER A 21 -3.13 -2.49 -3.67
CA SER A 21 -1.85 -3.03 -3.20
C SER A 21 -2.01 -4.33 -2.40
N MET A 22 -3.03 -4.40 -1.52
CA MET A 22 -3.31 -5.61 -0.74
C MET A 22 -3.70 -6.78 -1.64
N ILE A 23 -4.58 -6.53 -2.60
CA ILE A 23 -5.05 -7.56 -3.52
C ILE A 23 -3.95 -7.97 -4.51
N PHE A 24 -3.10 -7.04 -4.91
CA PHE A 24 -1.90 -7.33 -5.69
C PHE A 24 -0.97 -8.30 -4.96
N LYS A 25 -0.71 -8.08 -3.66
CA LYS A 25 0.08 -8.99 -2.83
C LYS A 25 -0.54 -10.40 -2.81
N ASP A 26 -1.84 -10.49 -2.53
CA ASP A 26 -2.56 -11.77 -2.51
C ASP A 26 -2.46 -12.50 -3.86
N ILE A 27 -2.66 -11.78 -4.97
CA ILE A 27 -2.58 -12.36 -6.32
C ILE A 27 -1.17 -12.87 -6.63
N ILE A 28 -0.12 -12.12 -6.29
CA ILE A 28 1.26 -12.56 -6.53
C ILE A 28 1.57 -13.87 -5.81
N LEU A 29 1.08 -14.03 -4.57
CA LEU A 29 1.31 -15.24 -3.78
C LEU A 29 0.56 -16.47 -4.34
N GLU A 30 -0.47 -16.26 -5.17
CA GLU A 30 -1.21 -17.33 -5.85
C GLU A 30 -0.62 -17.71 -7.22
N ILE A 31 0.24 -16.86 -7.79
CA ILE A 31 0.82 -17.12 -9.12
C ILE A 31 1.84 -18.25 -9.01
N ASP A 32 1.46 -19.41 -9.54
CA ASP A 32 2.40 -20.48 -9.84
C ASP A 32 3.32 -20.04 -10.98
N HIS A 33 4.63 -20.16 -10.77
CA HIS A 33 5.63 -19.67 -11.71
C HIS A 33 6.68 -20.73 -11.98
N ASP A 34 7.03 -20.88 -13.26
CA ASP A 34 8.20 -21.64 -13.66
C ASP A 34 9.44 -20.77 -13.41
N ASP A 35 10.27 -21.17 -12.44
CA ASP A 35 11.49 -20.47 -12.05
C ASP A 35 12.40 -20.18 -13.26
N ASN A 36 12.56 -21.13 -14.18
CA ASN A 36 13.45 -20.98 -15.34
C ASN A 36 12.88 -19.99 -16.36
N LYS A 37 11.58 -20.08 -16.66
CA LYS A 37 10.90 -19.16 -17.57
C LYS A 37 10.87 -17.73 -17.00
N SER A 38 10.60 -17.62 -15.70
CA SER A 38 10.54 -16.34 -14.98
C SER A 38 11.91 -15.69 -14.89
N MET A 39 12.96 -16.47 -14.61
CA MET A 39 14.34 -16.00 -14.60
C MET A 39 14.79 -15.52 -15.99
N ASN A 40 14.48 -16.26 -17.05
CA ASN A 40 14.80 -15.85 -18.41
C ASN A 40 14.07 -14.56 -18.81
N THR A 41 12.81 -14.41 -18.41
CA THR A 41 12.01 -13.19 -18.63
C THR A 41 12.63 -12.00 -17.90
N LEU A 42 13.00 -12.17 -16.64
CA LEU A 42 13.69 -11.15 -15.84
C LEU A 42 15.03 -10.76 -16.49
N VAL A 43 15.84 -11.72 -16.91
CA VAL A 43 17.11 -11.48 -17.61
C VAL A 43 16.91 -10.67 -18.89
N ASN A 44 15.90 -11.01 -19.70
CA ASN A 44 15.61 -10.28 -20.93
C ASN A 44 15.11 -8.86 -20.67
N PHE A 45 14.25 -8.67 -19.67
CA PHE A 45 13.84 -7.35 -19.20
C PHE A 45 15.05 -6.52 -18.78
N CYS A 46 15.99 -7.12 -18.03
CA CYS A 46 17.20 -6.42 -17.60
C CYS A 46 18.09 -5.95 -18.76
N ARG A 47 18.19 -6.77 -19.82
CA ARG A 47 18.90 -6.40 -21.04
C ARG A 47 18.26 -5.20 -21.74
N GLN A 48 16.93 -5.14 -21.77
CA GLN A 48 16.19 -3.99 -22.35
C GLN A 48 16.38 -2.70 -21.54
N GLN A 49 16.61 -2.80 -20.23
CA GLN A 49 16.87 -1.66 -19.35
C GLN A 49 18.35 -1.21 -19.32
N ASN A 50 19.18 -1.68 -20.27
CA ASN A 50 20.61 -1.36 -20.35
C ASN A 50 21.43 -1.70 -19.08
N ILE A 51 21.04 -2.73 -18.33
CA ILE A 51 21.81 -3.21 -17.18
C ILE A 51 23.09 -3.90 -17.68
N PRO A 52 24.27 -3.68 -17.06
CA PRO A 52 25.52 -4.27 -17.50
C PRO A 52 25.46 -5.80 -17.59
N GLU A 53 25.89 -6.36 -18.72
CA GLU A 53 25.78 -7.78 -19.05
C GLU A 53 26.51 -8.71 -18.07
N ILE A 54 27.61 -8.23 -17.48
CA ILE A 54 28.37 -8.91 -16.41
C ILE A 54 27.48 -9.19 -15.19
N GLN A 55 26.57 -8.27 -14.86
CA GLN A 55 25.65 -8.43 -13.75
C GLN A 55 24.51 -9.41 -14.08
N ILE A 56 23.98 -9.32 -15.31
CA ILE A 56 22.89 -10.17 -15.80
C ILE A 56 23.32 -11.64 -15.89
N ASN A 57 24.50 -11.92 -16.44
CA ASN A 57 24.98 -13.29 -16.66
C ASN A 57 25.26 -14.05 -15.35
N SER A 58 25.50 -13.31 -14.25
CA SER A 58 25.70 -13.92 -12.93
C SER A 58 24.40 -14.35 -12.24
N LEU A 59 23.26 -13.78 -12.64
CA LEU A 59 21.98 -13.92 -11.95
C LEU A 59 21.45 -15.37 -11.95
N PRO A 60 21.35 -16.09 -13.08
CA PRO A 60 20.76 -17.44 -13.10
C PRO A 60 21.55 -18.44 -12.25
N CYS A 61 22.88 -18.35 -12.28
CA CYS A 61 23.75 -19.29 -11.58
C CYS A 61 23.84 -19.06 -10.07
N THR A 62 23.56 -17.83 -9.60
CA THR A 62 23.70 -17.47 -8.19
C THR A 62 22.37 -17.28 -7.48
N TYR A 63 21.24 -17.24 -8.22
CA TYR A 63 19.92 -16.88 -7.68
C TYR A 63 19.54 -17.73 -6.46
N HIS A 64 19.54 -19.06 -6.62
CA HIS A 64 19.21 -20.00 -5.55
C HIS A 64 20.32 -20.19 -4.51
N GLN A 65 21.53 -19.66 -4.75
CA GLN A 65 22.66 -19.80 -3.83
C GLN A 65 22.65 -18.75 -2.70
N LYS A 66 21.71 -17.80 -2.77
CA LYS A 66 21.65 -16.62 -1.91
C LYS A 66 20.22 -16.39 -1.46
N SER A 67 20.05 -15.86 -0.25
CA SER A 67 18.72 -15.51 0.25
C SER A 67 18.15 -14.32 -0.54
N PRO A 68 16.82 -14.16 -0.62
CA PRO A 68 16.19 -12.97 -1.18
C PRO A 68 16.73 -11.66 -0.57
N VAL A 69 17.04 -11.69 0.73
CA VAL A 69 17.64 -10.56 1.48
C VAL A 69 19.07 -10.25 1.02
N TRP A 70 19.85 -11.25 0.63
CA TRP A 70 21.20 -11.03 0.09
C TRP A 70 21.16 -10.38 -1.29
N TRP A 71 20.29 -10.86 -2.18
CA TRP A 71 20.07 -10.30 -3.52
C TRP A 71 19.63 -8.84 -3.48
N TYR A 72 18.86 -8.50 -2.45
CA TYR A 72 18.49 -7.14 -2.12
C TYR A 72 19.66 -6.27 -1.67
N SER A 73 20.52 -6.77 -0.78
CA SER A 73 21.64 -6.00 -0.21
C SER A 73 22.78 -5.71 -1.20
N LYS A 74 22.84 -6.49 -2.28
CA LYS A 74 23.85 -6.30 -3.32
C LYS A 74 23.43 -5.13 -4.21
N SER A 75 24.35 -4.17 -4.41
CA SER A 75 24.16 -2.98 -5.27
C SER A 75 24.07 -3.34 -6.76
N MET A 76 23.05 -4.12 -7.10
CA MET A 76 22.61 -4.43 -8.47
C MET A 76 21.27 -3.72 -8.72
N PHE A 77 20.77 -3.81 -9.95
CA PHE A 77 19.51 -3.18 -10.37
C PHE A 77 18.29 -3.56 -9.51
N LEU A 78 18.27 -4.78 -8.94
CA LEU A 78 17.21 -5.28 -8.07
C LEU A 78 17.03 -4.44 -6.80
N HIS A 79 18.11 -3.91 -6.21
CA HIS A 79 18.02 -2.99 -5.07
C HIS A 79 17.20 -1.74 -5.45
N GLY A 80 17.48 -1.13 -6.60
CA GLY A 80 16.73 0.02 -7.10
C GLY A 80 15.26 -0.28 -7.38
N MET A 81 14.94 -1.48 -7.89
CA MET A 81 13.57 -1.91 -8.20
C MET A 81 12.77 -2.36 -6.97
N LEU A 82 13.42 -3.02 -6.01
CA LEU A 82 12.80 -3.63 -4.82
C LEU A 82 12.83 -2.75 -3.57
N ASN A 83 13.48 -1.58 -3.62
CA ASN A 83 13.58 -0.64 -2.50
C ASN A 83 12.23 -0.14 -1.94
N ARG A 84 11.12 -0.46 -2.61
CA ARG A 84 9.77 -0.23 -2.10
C ARG A 84 9.23 -1.39 -1.24
N ALA A 85 9.55 -2.64 -1.61
CA ALA A 85 9.06 -3.86 -0.96
C ALA A 85 9.94 -4.34 0.20
N LEU A 86 11.27 -4.19 0.11
CA LEU A 86 12.19 -4.69 1.15
C LEU A 86 12.37 -3.75 2.36
N ARG A 87 11.96 -2.48 2.25
CA ARG A 87 11.75 -1.67 3.45
C ARG A 87 10.68 -2.30 4.36
N MET A 88 9.70 -3.04 3.83
CA MET A 88 8.72 -3.76 4.66
C MET A 88 9.35 -4.96 5.39
N LEU A 89 10.19 -5.75 4.71
CA LEU A 89 10.88 -6.90 5.32
C LEU A 89 11.90 -6.51 6.41
N ASN A 90 12.64 -5.41 6.22
CA ASN A 90 13.52 -4.89 7.27
C ASN A 90 12.73 -4.39 8.49
N MET A 91 11.55 -3.81 8.27
CA MET A 91 10.68 -3.33 9.35
C MET A 91 10.08 -4.48 10.17
N GLU A 92 9.66 -5.57 9.52
CA GLU A 92 9.20 -6.78 10.23
C GLU A 92 10.30 -7.35 11.14
N ARG A 93 11.53 -7.44 10.64
CA ARG A 93 12.67 -7.95 11.44
C ARG A 93 12.98 -7.04 12.62
N LEU A 94 13.05 -5.72 12.38
CA LEU A 94 13.32 -4.74 13.43
C LEU A 94 12.21 -4.75 14.49
N HIS A 95 10.95 -4.91 14.07
CA HIS A 95 9.83 -5.09 14.98
C HIS A 95 9.99 -6.36 15.83
N GLN A 96 10.35 -7.49 15.23
CA GLN A 96 10.55 -8.76 15.95
C GLN A 96 11.65 -8.64 17.01
N GLU A 97 12.79 -8.02 16.66
CA GLU A 97 13.90 -7.76 17.58
C GLU A 97 13.46 -6.88 18.78
N GLN A 98 12.46 -6.01 18.57
CA GLN A 98 11.94 -5.09 19.58
C GLN A 98 10.58 -5.51 20.17
N SER A 99 10.09 -6.71 19.87
CA SER A 99 8.72 -7.14 20.19
C SER A 99 8.38 -7.08 21.68
N SER A 100 9.37 -7.31 22.56
CA SER A 100 9.22 -7.16 24.01
C SER A 100 8.88 -5.72 24.45
N ASN A 101 9.27 -4.72 23.66
CA ASN A 101 9.07 -3.31 23.97
C ASN A 101 7.66 -2.82 23.58
N PHE A 102 6.90 -3.63 22.83
CA PHE A 102 5.60 -3.27 22.27
C PHE A 102 4.50 -4.25 22.69
N GLN A 103 4.49 -4.66 23.97
CA GLN A 103 3.44 -5.53 24.51
C GLN A 103 2.20 -4.77 25.00
N GLN A 104 2.35 -3.46 25.26
CA GLN A 104 1.29 -2.60 25.78
C GLN A 104 0.90 -1.55 24.75
N ALA A 105 -0.35 -1.09 24.84
CA ALA A 105 -0.80 0.00 24.00
C ALA A 105 0.00 1.27 24.25
N PHE A 106 0.34 1.99 23.18
CA PHE A 106 1.10 3.23 23.24
C PHE A 106 0.53 4.26 22.25
N THR A 107 0.96 5.51 22.39
CA THR A 107 0.51 6.61 21.52
C THR A 107 1.70 7.21 20.80
N VAL A 108 1.50 7.54 19.53
CA VAL A 108 2.45 8.28 18.71
C VAL A 108 1.76 9.47 18.05
N TYR A 109 2.57 10.45 17.67
CA TYR A 109 2.12 11.75 17.19
C TYR A 109 2.75 12.07 15.85
N ARG A 110 1.99 12.77 15.01
CA ARG A 110 2.48 13.34 13.75
C ARG A 110 1.80 14.67 13.48
N GLY A 111 2.59 15.72 13.29
CA GLY A 111 2.12 17.00 12.81
C GLY A 111 2.30 17.11 11.30
N GLN A 112 1.31 17.66 10.60
CA GLN A 112 1.42 18.05 9.19
C GLN A 112 0.39 19.12 8.83
N GLU A 113 0.63 19.80 7.72
CA GLU A 113 -0.37 20.62 7.07
C GLU A 113 -1.13 19.81 6.02
N LEU A 114 -2.42 20.07 5.91
CA LEU A 114 -3.29 19.54 4.88
C LEU A 114 -3.83 20.67 4.02
N SER A 115 -4.01 20.40 2.73
CA SER A 115 -4.83 21.26 1.89
C SER A 115 -6.26 21.29 2.42
N GLN A 116 -7.00 22.35 2.12
CA GLN A 116 -8.40 22.43 2.55
C GLN A 116 -9.26 21.28 2.00
N GLN A 117 -8.96 20.80 0.78
CA GLN A 117 -9.62 19.65 0.19
C GLN A 117 -9.31 18.35 0.95
N ASP A 118 -8.04 18.09 1.26
CA ASP A 118 -7.65 16.89 2.01
C ASP A 118 -8.21 16.91 3.43
N PHE A 119 -8.26 18.10 4.04
CA PHE A 119 -8.88 18.29 5.35
C PHE A 119 -10.39 18.04 5.30
N GLN A 120 -11.09 18.49 4.26
CA GLN A 120 -12.52 18.20 4.10
C GLN A 120 -12.75 16.70 3.89
N ASN A 121 -11.96 16.05 3.04
CA ASN A 121 -12.03 14.59 2.84
C ASN A 121 -11.78 13.85 4.16
N LEU A 122 -10.84 14.33 4.97
CA LEU A 122 -10.58 13.79 6.31
C LEU A 122 -11.81 13.98 7.21
N CYS A 123 -12.41 15.16 7.25
CA CYS A 123 -13.63 15.45 8.03
C CYS A 123 -14.79 14.52 7.65
N ASP A 124 -14.98 14.28 6.36
CA ASP A 124 -16.03 13.40 5.83
C ASP A 124 -15.77 11.91 6.16
N SER A 125 -14.53 11.56 6.51
CA SER A 125 -14.10 10.20 6.89
C SER A 125 -14.26 9.89 8.39
N LYS A 126 -14.97 10.72 9.17
CA LYS A 126 -15.18 10.45 10.61
C LYS A 126 -15.88 9.10 10.83
N GLY A 127 -15.28 8.25 11.68
CA GLY A 127 -15.71 6.87 11.89
C GLY A 127 -15.25 5.88 10.81
N GLY A 128 -14.66 6.38 9.73
CA GLY A 128 -14.08 5.63 8.63
C GLY A 128 -12.65 5.21 8.84
N LEU A 129 -12.00 4.86 7.74
CA LEU A 129 -10.64 4.34 7.68
C LEU A 129 -9.75 5.32 6.90
N LEU A 130 -8.52 5.50 7.37
CA LEU A 130 -7.49 6.36 6.81
C LEU A 130 -6.22 5.52 6.61
N SER A 131 -5.58 5.65 5.45
CA SER A 131 -4.31 4.99 5.16
C SER A 131 -3.30 5.96 4.59
N PHE A 132 -2.01 5.73 4.86
CA PHE A 132 -0.92 6.52 4.29
C PHE A 132 -0.24 5.74 3.15
N ASN A 133 -0.10 6.39 1.99
CA ASN A 133 0.45 5.78 0.76
C ASN A 133 1.98 5.60 0.79
N ASN A 134 2.65 6.24 1.74
CA ASN A 134 4.10 6.17 1.96
C ASN A 134 4.38 5.69 3.39
N PHE A 135 5.66 5.44 3.68
CA PHE A 135 6.09 5.22 5.07
C PHE A 135 5.64 6.40 5.92
N LEU A 136 5.10 6.09 7.10
CA LEU A 136 4.56 7.08 8.01
C LEU A 136 5.51 7.20 9.19
N SER A 137 6.25 8.31 9.24
CA SER A 137 7.09 8.67 10.38
C SER A 137 6.25 9.36 11.46
N THR A 138 6.47 8.94 12.70
CA THR A 138 5.78 9.44 13.90
C THR A 138 6.75 9.47 15.07
N SER A 139 6.43 10.24 16.11
CA SER A 139 7.21 10.30 17.34
C SER A 139 6.36 9.90 18.54
N LYS A 140 6.96 9.27 19.55
CA LYS A 140 6.31 9.11 20.87
C LYS A 140 6.16 10.44 21.63
N GLU A 141 6.92 11.46 21.24
CA GLU A 141 6.93 12.77 21.87
C GLU A 141 6.02 13.76 21.12
N LYS A 142 4.96 14.23 21.78
CA LYS A 142 4.01 15.18 21.17
C LYS A 142 4.70 16.48 20.74
N VAL A 143 5.72 16.92 21.48
CA VAL A 143 6.46 18.16 21.19
C VAL A 143 7.17 18.08 19.83
N VAL A 144 7.74 16.93 19.49
CA VAL A 144 8.38 16.71 18.18
C VAL A 144 7.36 16.92 17.07
N ALA A 145 6.18 16.31 17.18
CA ALA A 145 5.09 16.49 16.22
C ALA A 145 4.58 17.95 16.13
N MET A 146 4.57 18.70 17.24
CA MET A 146 4.17 20.10 17.25
C MET A 146 5.10 21.00 16.41
N ASN A 147 6.40 20.71 16.38
CA ASN A 147 7.36 21.52 15.61
C ASN A 147 7.00 21.53 14.11
N PHE A 148 6.56 20.40 13.56
CA PHE A 148 6.15 20.27 12.16
C PHE A 148 4.90 21.09 11.77
N VAL A 149 4.11 21.56 12.73
CA VAL A 149 2.96 22.44 12.48
C VAL A 149 3.19 23.88 12.93
N GLN A 150 4.25 24.14 13.72
CA GLN A 150 4.59 25.47 14.22
C GLN A 150 5.61 26.19 13.33
N ASP A 151 6.50 25.45 12.67
CA ASP A 151 7.57 26.01 11.83
C ASP A 151 7.12 26.39 10.40
N SER A 152 5.84 26.20 10.08
CA SER A 152 5.33 26.53 8.74
C SER A 152 5.22 28.05 8.57
N PRO A 153 5.82 28.62 7.50
CA PRO A 153 5.75 30.05 7.24
C PRO A 153 4.29 30.46 7.06
N HIS A 154 3.88 31.48 7.81
CA HIS A 154 2.51 32.00 7.92
C HIS A 154 1.90 32.58 6.62
N GLU A 155 2.39 32.19 5.45
CA GLU A 155 2.13 32.86 4.17
C GLU A 155 1.09 32.16 3.29
N SER A 156 0.75 30.88 3.50
CA SER A 156 -0.41 30.25 2.83
C SER A 156 -1.61 30.12 3.77
N THR A 157 -2.63 30.93 3.53
CA THR A 157 -3.88 30.96 4.33
C THR A 157 -4.82 29.77 4.07
N ASP A 158 -4.51 28.91 3.09
CA ASP A 158 -5.39 27.85 2.61
C ASP A 158 -5.12 26.46 3.25
N ASN A 159 -4.03 26.30 4.00
CA ASN A 159 -3.69 25.03 4.63
C ASN A 159 -4.21 24.94 6.07
N VAL A 160 -4.62 23.74 6.47
CA VAL A 160 -5.09 23.43 7.83
C VAL A 160 -4.01 22.63 8.56
N SER A 161 -3.56 23.13 9.71
CA SER A 161 -2.61 22.41 10.56
C SER A 161 -3.32 21.31 11.34
N VAL A 162 -2.80 20.08 11.22
CA VAL A 162 -3.36 18.89 11.86
C VAL A 162 -2.29 18.14 12.65
N ILE A 163 -2.65 17.70 13.85
CA ILE A 163 -1.89 16.74 14.63
C ILE A 163 -2.69 15.45 14.74
N PHE A 164 -2.12 14.39 14.21
CA PHE A 164 -2.61 13.04 14.40
C PHE A 164 -2.10 12.50 15.74
N ILE A 165 -3.04 11.99 16.53
CA ILE A 165 -2.81 11.31 17.79
C ILE A 165 -3.21 9.85 17.57
N MET A 166 -2.22 8.97 17.42
CA MET A 166 -2.45 7.61 16.97
C MET A 166 -2.25 6.63 18.13
N THR A 167 -3.31 5.95 18.53
CA THR A 167 -3.25 4.89 19.53
C THR A 167 -2.92 3.57 18.83
N ILE A 168 -1.83 2.96 19.26
CA ILE A 168 -1.34 1.67 18.77
C ILE A 168 -1.61 0.64 19.85
N ASP A 169 -2.51 -0.29 19.57
CA ASP A 169 -2.81 -1.42 20.45
C ASP A 169 -2.34 -2.71 19.77
N PRO A 170 -1.17 -3.25 20.15
CA PRO A 170 -0.61 -4.46 19.56
C PRO A 170 -1.56 -5.67 19.62
N SER A 171 -2.47 -5.72 20.59
CA SER A 171 -3.45 -6.82 20.72
C SER A 171 -4.52 -6.79 19.62
N LYS A 172 -4.70 -5.66 18.94
CA LYS A 172 -5.66 -5.47 17.85
C LYS A 172 -5.06 -5.65 16.47
N ILE A 173 -3.78 -6.01 16.39
CA ILE A 173 -3.07 -6.19 15.13
C ILE A 173 -2.66 -7.67 15.02
N SER A 174 -2.94 -8.27 13.88
CA SER A 174 -2.53 -9.63 13.56
C SER A 174 -1.01 -9.73 13.60
N THR A 175 -0.51 -10.72 14.34
CA THR A 175 0.94 -10.97 14.54
C THR A 175 1.69 -11.29 13.25
N SER A 176 0.99 -11.60 12.16
CA SER A 176 1.58 -11.94 10.86
C SER A 176 2.03 -10.75 10.02
N ASN A 177 1.68 -9.51 10.40
CA ASN A 177 1.95 -8.34 9.55
C ASN A 177 2.07 -7.04 10.36
N THR A 178 2.87 -7.04 11.43
CA THR A 178 3.00 -5.84 12.29
C THR A 178 3.68 -4.70 11.53
N PRO A 179 3.01 -3.55 11.35
CA PRO A 179 3.43 -2.60 10.33
C PRO A 179 4.39 -1.52 10.86
N PHE A 180 5.10 -1.71 11.97
CA PHE A 180 5.91 -0.63 12.55
C PHE A 180 7.13 -1.10 13.32
N ALA A 181 8.13 -0.22 13.45
CA ALA A 181 9.31 -0.45 14.26
C ALA A 181 9.89 0.88 14.76
N MET A 182 10.61 0.85 15.88
CA MET A 182 11.35 2.01 16.37
C MET A 182 12.67 2.12 15.63
N ILE A 183 12.95 3.31 15.10
CA ILE A 183 14.12 3.55 14.26
C ILE A 183 15.07 4.60 14.85
N ASP A 184 14.94 4.93 16.13
CA ASP A 184 15.72 5.98 16.81
C ASP A 184 17.24 5.78 16.66
N GLU A 185 17.73 4.53 16.73
CA GLU A 185 19.15 4.18 16.52
C GLU A 185 19.62 4.30 15.06
N HIS A 186 18.67 4.46 14.13
CA HIS A 186 18.90 4.56 12.69
C HIS A 186 18.43 5.91 12.11
N SER A 187 17.86 6.79 12.93
CA SER A 187 17.34 8.08 12.51
C SER A 187 18.47 9.10 12.40
N ALA A 188 18.31 10.06 11.47
CA ALA A 188 19.24 11.18 11.32
C ALA A 188 19.22 12.12 12.54
N ILE A 189 18.16 12.06 13.34
CA ILE A 189 17.98 12.84 14.57
C ILE A 189 17.75 11.83 15.71
N PRO A 190 18.82 11.35 16.35
CA PRO A 190 18.70 10.49 17.53
C PRO A 190 17.92 11.23 18.63
N SER A 191 17.05 10.54 19.38
CA SER A 191 16.22 11.01 20.50
C SER A 191 14.80 11.51 20.19
N GLU A 192 14.33 11.41 18.94
CA GLU A 192 12.93 11.69 18.62
C GLU A 192 11.97 10.55 18.99
N GLN A 193 12.50 9.42 19.46
CA GLN A 193 11.72 8.20 19.73
C GLN A 193 10.84 7.84 18.52
N GLU A 194 11.47 7.89 17.35
CA GLU A 194 10.78 7.75 16.08
C GLU A 194 10.24 6.32 15.91
N ILE A 195 8.93 6.23 15.66
CA ILE A 195 8.26 5.01 15.21
C ILE A 195 7.90 5.19 13.74
N LEU A 196 8.49 4.35 12.90
CA LEU A 196 8.20 4.31 11.49
C LEU A 196 7.15 3.23 11.23
N PHE A 197 6.13 3.55 10.44
CA PHE A 197 5.15 2.58 9.95
C PHE A 197 5.38 2.30 8.47
N THR A 198 5.16 1.04 8.08
CA THR A 198 5.16 0.61 6.69
C THR A 198 4.05 1.28 5.91
N MET A 199 4.25 1.39 4.59
CA MET A 199 3.20 1.84 3.68
C MET A 199 1.93 1.02 3.92
N HIS A 200 0.77 1.63 3.66
CA HIS A 200 -0.50 0.91 3.73
C HIS A 200 -0.87 0.50 5.17
N THR A 201 -0.29 1.11 6.20
CA THR A 201 -0.88 1.02 7.55
C THR A 201 -2.23 1.73 7.55
N VAL A 202 -3.26 1.06 8.11
CA VAL A 202 -4.63 1.57 8.19
C VAL A 202 -4.96 1.98 9.61
N PHE A 203 -5.64 3.11 9.73
CA PHE A 203 -6.12 3.67 10.97
C PHE A 203 -7.61 3.95 10.89
N ARG A 204 -8.34 3.71 11.97
CA ARG A 204 -9.72 4.15 12.12
C ARG A 204 -9.74 5.58 12.67
N VAL A 205 -10.51 6.44 12.03
CA VAL A 205 -10.69 7.83 12.44
C VAL A 205 -11.72 7.89 13.56
N VAL A 206 -11.26 8.09 14.79
CA VAL A 206 -12.12 8.05 15.98
C VAL A 206 -12.81 9.39 16.18
N GLU A 207 -12.03 10.46 16.27
CA GLU A 207 -12.53 11.78 16.63
C GLU A 207 -11.65 12.89 16.05
N MET A 208 -12.24 14.05 15.80
CA MET A 208 -11.53 15.26 15.43
C MET A 208 -12.00 16.40 16.31
N LYS A 209 -11.06 17.13 16.89
CA LYS A 209 -11.32 18.26 17.78
C LYS A 209 -10.38 19.40 17.46
N GLN A 210 -10.93 20.60 17.50
CA GLN A 210 -10.13 21.81 17.43
C GLN A 210 -9.55 22.10 18.82
N THR A 211 -8.29 22.51 18.89
CA THR A 211 -7.68 22.80 20.20
C THR A 211 -8.24 24.11 20.76
N ALA A 212 -8.61 24.12 22.05
CA ALA A 212 -9.12 25.32 22.71
C ALA A 212 -8.11 26.48 22.77
N LYS A 213 -6.81 26.16 22.61
CA LYS A 213 -5.71 27.13 22.65
C LYS A 213 -5.36 27.72 21.27
N ASN A 214 -5.68 27.02 20.19
CA ASN A 214 -5.39 27.47 18.83
C ASN A 214 -6.48 26.97 17.88
N ASN A 215 -7.34 27.91 17.45
CA ASN A 215 -8.43 27.65 16.52
C ASN A 215 -7.95 27.24 15.12
N ARG A 216 -6.65 27.28 14.82
CA ARG A 216 -6.10 26.83 13.53
C ARG A 216 -5.52 25.41 13.60
N LEU A 217 -5.49 24.81 14.78
CA LEU A 217 -4.94 23.48 15.00
C LEU A 217 -6.03 22.47 15.32
N TRP A 218 -6.06 21.40 14.51
CA TRP A 218 -6.94 20.26 14.70
C TRP A 218 -6.17 19.07 15.26
N GLU A 219 -6.73 18.43 16.29
CA GLU A 219 -6.29 17.14 16.81
C GLU A 219 -7.21 16.05 16.23
N VAL A 220 -6.60 15.08 15.56
CA VAL A 220 -7.29 13.96 14.93
C VAL A 220 -6.86 12.67 15.63
N GLN A 221 -7.80 12.06 16.34
CA GLN A 221 -7.58 10.80 17.04
C GLN A 221 -7.77 9.62 16.10
N LEU A 222 -6.72 8.80 16.01
CA LEU A 222 -6.65 7.62 15.18
C LEU A 222 -6.40 6.39 16.05
N THR A 223 -6.94 5.24 15.67
CA THR A 223 -6.56 3.95 16.25
C THR A 223 -6.12 3.01 15.16
N ILE A 224 -4.97 2.37 15.31
CA ILE A 224 -4.49 1.39 14.33
C ILE A 224 -5.47 0.23 14.18
N THR A 225 -5.58 -0.29 12.97
CA THR A 225 -6.38 -1.48 12.67
C THR A 225 -5.71 -2.32 11.59
N ASP A 226 -6.26 -3.48 11.31
CA ASP A 226 -5.72 -4.47 10.37
C ASP A 226 -6.83 -5.13 9.55
N ASP A 227 -6.49 -6.22 8.86
CA ASP A 227 -7.40 -6.99 7.99
C ASP A 227 -8.63 -7.58 8.71
N ASN A 228 -8.66 -7.59 10.06
CA ASN A 228 -9.82 -8.03 10.84
C ASN A 228 -10.87 -6.93 11.02
N ASP A 229 -10.60 -5.69 10.64
CA ASP A 229 -11.60 -4.63 10.67
C ASP A 229 -12.80 -5.00 9.77
N PRO A 230 -14.05 -5.01 10.28
CA PRO A 230 -15.20 -5.46 9.48
C PRO A 230 -15.42 -4.64 8.20
N GLN A 231 -15.13 -3.33 8.24
CA GLN A 231 -15.28 -2.46 7.07
C GLN A 231 -14.19 -2.76 6.05
N LEU A 232 -12.95 -2.97 6.50
CA LEU A 232 -11.83 -3.34 5.64
C LEU A 232 -12.04 -4.72 5.03
N SER A 233 -12.44 -5.71 5.82
CA SER A 233 -12.75 -7.07 5.39
C SER A 233 -13.85 -7.08 4.33
N THR A 234 -14.93 -6.33 4.55
CA THR A 234 -16.03 -6.21 3.58
C THR A 234 -15.55 -5.62 2.26
N LEU A 235 -14.74 -4.56 2.31
CA LEU A 235 -14.21 -3.90 1.12
C LEU A 235 -13.22 -4.81 0.37
N THR A 236 -12.32 -5.49 1.09
CA THR A 236 -11.36 -6.43 0.51
C THR A 236 -12.08 -7.58 -0.18
N ASN A 237 -13.08 -8.17 0.48
CA ASN A 237 -13.87 -9.25 -0.10
C ASN A 237 -14.62 -8.79 -1.35
N ARG A 238 -15.25 -7.61 -1.31
CA ARG A 238 -15.92 -7.04 -2.49
C ARG A 238 -14.98 -6.93 -3.68
N ILE A 239 -13.78 -6.38 -3.50
CA ILE A 239 -12.86 -6.22 -4.61
C ILE A 239 -12.32 -7.58 -5.06
N LYS A 240 -12.07 -8.53 -4.15
CA LYS A 240 -11.71 -9.92 -4.50
C LYS A 240 -12.77 -10.57 -5.40
N GLU A 241 -14.05 -10.32 -5.12
CA GLU A 241 -15.16 -10.80 -5.97
C GLU A 241 -15.24 -10.09 -7.33
N GLU A 242 -14.78 -8.84 -7.39
CA GLU A 242 -14.74 -8.06 -8.63
C GLU A 242 -13.47 -8.35 -9.48
N VAL A 243 -12.42 -8.97 -8.91
CA VAL A 243 -11.19 -9.40 -9.60
C VAL A 243 -11.05 -10.94 -9.68
N ARG A 244 -12.13 -11.62 -10.08
CA ARG A 244 -12.19 -13.08 -10.22
C ARG A 244 -11.46 -13.61 -11.47
N GLY A 245 -10.61 -14.59 -11.29
CA GLY A 245 -9.91 -15.25 -12.39
C GLY A 245 -9.62 -16.71 -12.08
N THR A 246 -9.46 -17.52 -13.11
CA THR A 246 -9.11 -18.95 -12.97
C THR A 246 -7.65 -19.16 -12.55
N THR A 247 -6.79 -18.15 -12.75
CA THR A 247 -5.38 -18.13 -12.35
C THR A 247 -5.04 -16.79 -11.72
N GLY A 248 -3.95 -16.74 -10.95
CA GLY A 248 -3.42 -15.47 -10.43
C GLY A 248 -3.15 -14.44 -11.54
N TRP A 249 -2.70 -14.87 -12.72
CA TRP A 249 -2.51 -13.98 -13.87
C TRP A 249 -3.81 -13.39 -14.42
N HIS A 250 -4.90 -14.14 -14.44
CA HIS A 250 -6.22 -13.61 -14.83
C HIS A 250 -6.72 -12.57 -13.84
N ARG A 251 -6.54 -12.83 -12.54
CA ARG A 251 -6.85 -11.88 -11.48
C ARG A 251 -6.00 -10.62 -11.58
N MET A 252 -4.71 -10.76 -11.91
CA MET A 252 -3.79 -9.64 -12.11
C MET A 252 -4.27 -8.71 -13.23
N GLY A 253 -4.65 -9.26 -14.38
CA GLY A 253 -5.15 -8.46 -15.50
C GLY A 253 -6.45 -7.72 -15.15
N GLN A 254 -7.36 -8.35 -14.41
CA GLN A 254 -8.59 -7.69 -13.95
C GLN A 254 -8.32 -6.59 -12.93
N LEU A 255 -7.37 -6.81 -12.02
CA LEU A 255 -6.92 -5.79 -11.09
C LEU A 255 -6.37 -4.58 -11.85
N MET A 256 -5.49 -4.79 -12.84
CA MET A 256 -4.94 -3.72 -13.68
C MET A 256 -6.03 -2.92 -14.40
N LEU A 257 -7.02 -3.59 -15.00
CA LEU A 257 -8.17 -2.93 -15.63
C LEU A 257 -8.94 -2.06 -14.63
N LYS A 258 -9.15 -2.57 -13.43
CA LYS A 258 -9.89 -1.87 -12.39
C LYS A 258 -9.18 -0.64 -11.84
N VAL A 259 -7.85 -0.68 -11.79
CA VAL A 259 -7.04 0.48 -11.41
C VAL A 259 -6.91 1.48 -12.57
N GLY A 260 -7.25 1.08 -13.81
CA GLY A 260 -7.13 1.89 -15.02
C GLY A 260 -5.79 1.75 -15.75
N HIS A 261 -4.99 0.75 -15.41
CA HIS A 261 -3.74 0.41 -16.09
C HIS A 261 -4.01 -0.40 -17.37
N PHE A 262 -4.73 0.19 -18.32
CA PHE A 262 -5.21 -0.51 -19.52
C PHE A 262 -4.07 -1.03 -20.41
N ASP A 263 -3.02 -0.23 -20.64
CA ASP A 263 -1.92 -0.64 -21.50
C ASP A 263 -1.17 -1.85 -20.94
N GLN A 264 -0.91 -1.85 -19.63
CA GLN A 264 -0.25 -2.97 -18.93
C GLN A 264 -1.15 -4.21 -18.90
N ALA A 265 -2.46 -4.03 -18.73
CA ALA A 265 -3.42 -5.13 -18.83
C ALA A 265 -3.43 -5.74 -20.24
N GLU A 266 -3.36 -4.91 -21.28
CA GLU A 266 -3.33 -5.36 -22.67
C GLU A 266 -2.06 -6.19 -22.95
N GLU A 267 -0.89 -5.69 -22.56
CA GLU A 267 0.38 -6.41 -22.70
C GLU A 267 0.33 -7.77 -21.99
N LEU A 268 -0.19 -7.80 -20.75
CA LEU A 268 -0.34 -9.03 -19.99
C LEU A 268 -1.26 -10.03 -20.71
N TYR A 269 -2.45 -9.59 -21.14
CA TYR A 269 -3.39 -10.49 -21.81
C TYR A 269 -2.86 -10.97 -23.17
N GLN A 270 -2.13 -10.16 -23.91
CA GLN A 270 -1.46 -10.59 -25.14
C GLN A 270 -0.39 -11.66 -24.85
N GLU A 271 0.37 -11.53 -23.77
CA GLU A 271 1.35 -12.54 -23.37
C GLU A 271 0.70 -13.84 -22.88
N LEU A 272 -0.40 -13.74 -22.12
CA LEU A 272 -1.20 -14.91 -21.75
C LEU A 272 -1.75 -15.62 -22.99
N LEU A 273 -2.20 -14.87 -24.00
CA LEU A 273 -2.74 -15.43 -25.24
C LEU A 273 -1.70 -16.28 -26.00
N LYS A 274 -0.45 -15.83 -26.06
CA LYS A 274 0.65 -16.59 -26.70
C LYS A 274 0.92 -17.92 -26.01
N ASN A 275 0.67 -17.98 -24.69
CA ASN A 275 0.97 -19.13 -23.85
C ASN A 275 -0.29 -19.97 -23.51
N ALA A 276 -1.47 -19.61 -24.05
CA ALA A 276 -2.74 -20.24 -23.74
C ALA A 276 -2.81 -21.66 -24.31
N SER A 277 -2.95 -22.65 -23.41
CA SER A 277 -2.93 -24.07 -23.77
C SER A 277 -4.31 -24.65 -24.12
N THR A 278 -5.40 -23.93 -23.80
CA THR A 278 -6.78 -24.43 -23.98
C THR A 278 -7.66 -23.41 -24.70
N ASP A 279 -8.70 -23.87 -25.39
CA ASP A 279 -9.66 -22.98 -26.06
C ASP A 279 -10.49 -22.16 -25.07
N SER A 280 -10.79 -22.73 -23.91
CA SER A 280 -11.48 -22.00 -22.83
C SER A 280 -10.65 -20.82 -22.32
N ASP A 281 -9.34 -21.02 -22.20
CA ASP A 281 -8.39 -20.00 -21.76
C ASP A 281 -8.25 -18.88 -22.81
N ARG A 282 -8.09 -19.28 -24.09
CA ARG A 282 -8.10 -18.33 -25.22
C ARG A 282 -9.39 -17.51 -25.28
N ALA A 283 -10.54 -18.16 -25.12
CA ALA A 283 -11.84 -17.50 -25.14
C ALA A 283 -11.98 -16.46 -24.02
N PHE A 284 -11.53 -16.80 -22.80
CA PHE A 284 -11.48 -15.86 -21.69
C PHE A 284 -10.57 -14.67 -22.00
N ILE A 285 -9.36 -14.90 -22.49
CA ILE A 285 -8.39 -13.83 -22.79
C ILE A 285 -8.91 -12.91 -23.91
N TYR A 286 -9.52 -13.46 -24.97
CA TYR A 286 -10.14 -12.65 -26.01
C TYR A 286 -11.31 -11.82 -25.48
N HIS A 287 -12.12 -12.38 -24.58
CA HIS A 287 -13.19 -11.64 -23.92
C HIS A 287 -12.63 -10.44 -23.13
N MET A 288 -11.57 -10.64 -22.36
CA MET A 288 -10.93 -9.58 -21.57
C MET A 288 -10.31 -8.49 -22.47
N LEU A 289 -9.62 -8.87 -23.55
CA LEU A 289 -9.10 -7.91 -24.54
C LEU A 289 -10.23 -7.11 -25.21
N GLY A 290 -11.36 -7.75 -25.51
CA GLY A 290 -12.55 -7.08 -26.04
C GLY A 290 -13.13 -6.06 -25.06
N MET A 291 -13.24 -6.40 -23.77
CA MET A 291 -13.67 -5.47 -22.73
C MET A 291 -12.73 -4.27 -22.63
N LEU A 292 -11.42 -4.53 -22.61
CA LEU A 292 -10.39 -3.50 -22.55
C LEU A 292 -10.53 -2.47 -23.68
N LYS A 293 -10.69 -2.93 -24.93
CA LYS A 293 -10.89 -2.04 -26.08
C LYS A 293 -12.18 -1.24 -26.00
N ASN A 294 -13.25 -1.83 -25.47
CA ASN A 294 -14.51 -1.11 -25.25
C ASN A 294 -14.34 0.01 -24.22
N ASP A 295 -13.62 -0.24 -23.12
CA ASP A 295 -13.41 0.76 -22.08
C ASP A 295 -12.46 1.88 -22.51
N GLN A 296 -11.37 1.56 -23.23
CA GLN A 296 -10.52 2.56 -23.91
C GLN A 296 -11.34 3.42 -24.90
N GLY A 297 -12.27 2.79 -25.64
CA GLY A 297 -13.17 3.46 -26.58
C GLY A 297 -14.20 4.39 -25.92
N LYS A 298 -14.63 4.11 -24.68
CA LYS A 298 -15.49 5.01 -23.91
C LYS A 298 -14.71 6.20 -23.37
N ILE A 299 -13.52 5.96 -22.82
CA ILE A 299 -12.66 7.01 -22.25
C ILE A 299 -12.29 8.05 -23.31
N SER A 300 -11.86 7.59 -24.49
CA SER A 300 -11.51 8.45 -25.63
C SER A 300 -12.67 9.26 -26.21
N ARG A 301 -13.93 8.88 -25.92
CA ARG A 301 -15.13 9.66 -26.32
C ARG A 301 -15.59 10.66 -25.25
N SER A 302 -15.11 10.50 -24.01
CA SER A 302 -15.45 11.37 -22.87
C SER A 302 -14.42 12.48 -22.59
N SER A 303 -13.28 12.44 -23.26
CA SER A 303 -12.20 13.45 -23.28
C SER A 303 -12.27 14.32 -24.52
#